data_AF-K1VCG9-F1
#
_entry.id   AF-K1VCG9-F1
#
_cell.length_a   1.000
_cell.length_b   1.000
_cell.length_c   1.000
_cell.angle_alpha   90.00
_cell.angle_beta   90.00
_cell.angle_gamma   90.00
#
_symmetry.space_group_name_H-M   'P 1'
#
loop_
_entity.id
_entity.type
_entity.pdbx_description
1 polymer ?
#
loop_
_entity_poly.entity_id
_entity_poly.type
_entity_poly.pdbx_seq_one_letter_code
_entity_poly.pdbx_strand_id
1 'polypeptide(L)'
;MGVTQKLVDTYYMDNGTEATADNPYYVEEGFTTDPEKITVNRVVSAPSEQQQDVYKIDRVYNMYQNREARFYASVFFNGRKWESQLVTNEKGEVDPVDFSSRSDVPTSGGRTSFYPKTGYTPYKFIDAEDTKPTHKQKRPILYRWAEVYLNYAEALNQYDPGNPDILRYLNKVRNRAGLPNYEEVFPERSSQAEIHKAIMRERNIEFAWEGLRYFDTRRYLVAETEDNGPFYGMDPSALTEADFYKRTKFVDRVFKKQFYLYPIPQEEINKNANLVQNPYWR
;
A
#
# COMPACT_ATOMS: atom_id res chain seq x y z
N MET A 1 4.57 10.50 6.57
CA MET A 1 3.54 10.11 5.56
C MET A 1 3.06 8.72 5.91
N GLY A 2 1.75 8.50 5.99
CA GLY A 2 1.16 7.20 6.36
C GLY A 2 0.49 6.54 5.15
N VAL A 3 0.18 5.25 5.27
CA VAL A 3 -0.66 4.53 4.29
C VAL A 3 -2.03 5.17 4.28
N THR A 4 -2.60 5.43 3.11
CA THR A 4 -3.95 6.00 2.97
C THR A 4 -4.95 4.89 2.73
N GLN A 5 -6.22 5.10 3.09
CA GLN A 5 -7.29 4.15 2.78
C GLN A 5 -7.36 3.85 1.28
N LYS A 6 -7.16 4.88 0.45
CA LYS A 6 -7.12 4.74 -1.01
C LYS A 6 -6.08 3.70 -1.47
N LEU A 7 -4.88 3.70 -0.87
CA LEU A 7 -3.85 2.71 -1.18
C LEU A 7 -4.24 1.32 -0.65
N VAL A 8 -4.83 1.24 0.55
CA VAL A 8 -5.37 -0.02 1.10
C VAL A 8 -6.39 -0.62 0.14
N ASP A 9 -7.35 0.15 -0.36
CA ASP A 9 -8.38 -0.29 -1.31
C ASP A 9 -7.83 -0.59 -2.72
N THR A 10 -6.61 -0.11 -3.03
CA THR A 10 -5.96 -0.39 -4.33
C THR A 10 -5.47 -1.84 -4.39
N TYR A 11 -5.09 -2.47 -3.28
CA TYR A 11 -4.69 -3.88 -3.31
C TYR A 11 -5.87 -4.79 -3.69
N TYR A 12 -5.62 -5.82 -4.49
CA TYR A 12 -6.62 -6.81 -4.86
C TYR A 12 -6.95 -7.74 -3.68
N MET A 13 -8.02 -8.52 -3.86
CA MET A 13 -8.26 -9.74 -3.11
C MET A 13 -7.30 -10.85 -3.59
N ASP A 14 -7.13 -11.93 -2.83
CA ASP A 14 -6.25 -13.06 -3.17
C ASP A 14 -6.66 -13.79 -4.47
N ASN A 15 -7.95 -13.76 -4.82
CA ASN A 15 -8.48 -14.24 -6.10
C ASN A 15 -8.28 -13.23 -7.26
N GLY A 16 -7.59 -12.11 -7.03
CA GLY A 16 -7.28 -11.11 -8.04
C GLY A 16 -8.36 -10.07 -8.33
N THR A 17 -9.54 -10.18 -7.73
CA THR A 17 -10.64 -9.19 -7.83
C THR A 17 -10.35 -7.91 -7.04
N GLU A 18 -11.03 -6.80 -7.36
CA GLU A 18 -10.86 -5.54 -6.64
C GLU A 18 -11.58 -5.56 -5.28
N ALA A 19 -10.99 -4.93 -4.26
CA ALA A 19 -11.57 -4.84 -2.91
C ALA A 19 -12.62 -3.70 -2.84
N THR A 20 -13.77 -3.92 -3.46
CA THR A 20 -14.86 -2.92 -3.59
C THR A 20 -16.18 -3.45 -3.02
N ALA A 21 -17.09 -2.55 -2.66
CA ALA A 21 -18.36 -2.91 -2.02
C ALA A 21 -19.29 -3.78 -2.90
N ASP A 22 -19.12 -3.72 -4.22
CA ASP A 22 -19.82 -4.55 -5.20
C ASP A 22 -19.21 -5.94 -5.38
N ASN A 23 -18.02 -6.20 -4.84
CA ASN A 23 -17.40 -7.52 -4.86
C ASN A 23 -17.94 -8.39 -3.71
N PRO A 24 -18.68 -9.47 -3.99
CA PRO A 24 -19.25 -10.33 -2.95
C PRO A 24 -18.18 -11.08 -2.12
N TYR A 25 -16.94 -11.14 -2.61
CA TYR A 25 -15.80 -11.72 -1.89
C TYR A 25 -15.18 -10.74 -0.87
N TYR A 26 -15.51 -9.45 -0.97
CA TYR A 26 -15.04 -8.41 -0.05
C TYR A 26 -16.14 -8.04 0.93
N VAL A 27 -15.82 -8.12 2.22
CA VAL A 27 -16.67 -7.62 3.30
C VAL A 27 -15.87 -6.56 4.02
N GLU A 28 -16.39 -5.34 4.10
CA GLU A 28 -15.66 -4.25 4.75
C GLU A 28 -15.75 -4.35 6.27
N GLU A 29 -16.97 -4.46 6.79
CA GLU A 29 -17.26 -4.26 8.20
C GLU A 29 -17.26 -5.55 9.03
N GLY A 30 -17.03 -5.38 10.33
CA GLY A 30 -17.06 -6.45 11.31
C GLY A 30 -15.74 -7.23 11.40
N PHE A 31 -15.67 -8.11 12.38
CA PHE A 31 -14.54 -9.03 12.54
C PHE A 31 -14.89 -10.37 11.96
N THR A 32 -13.87 -11.06 11.43
CA THR A 32 -14.03 -12.46 11.07
C THR A 32 -14.42 -13.26 12.32
N THR A 33 -15.40 -14.13 12.18
CA THR A 33 -15.71 -15.18 13.17
C THR A 33 -15.11 -16.52 12.78
N ASP A 34 -14.43 -16.56 11.63
CA ASP A 34 -13.88 -17.76 11.01
C ASP A 34 -12.36 -17.83 11.29
N PRO A 35 -11.92 -18.73 12.19
CA PRO A 35 -10.52 -18.86 12.57
C PRO A 35 -9.67 -19.56 11.49
N GLU A 36 -10.27 -20.07 10.41
CA GLU A 36 -9.53 -20.63 9.27
C GLU A 36 -9.26 -19.59 8.18
N LYS A 37 -10.00 -18.48 8.15
CA LYS A 37 -9.84 -17.37 7.17
C LYS A 37 -8.72 -16.38 7.50
N ILE A 38 -7.65 -16.83 8.15
CA ILE A 38 -6.60 -15.94 8.63
C ILE A 38 -5.49 -15.76 7.58
N THR A 39 -5.16 -14.52 7.27
CA THR A 39 -3.97 -14.13 6.47
C THR A 39 -2.97 -13.45 7.43
N VAL A 40 -1.69 -13.84 7.52
CA VAL A 40 -0.65 -13.84 6.46
C VAL A 40 0.49 -14.82 6.77
N ASN A 41 1.02 -15.46 5.72
CA ASN A 41 2.34 -16.06 5.68
C ASN A 41 3.46 -15.00 5.52
N ARG A 42 4.37 -14.91 6.49
CA ARG A 42 5.81 -14.80 6.24
C ARG A 42 6.61 -15.40 7.40
N VAL A 43 7.12 -16.61 7.17
CA VAL A 43 8.19 -17.23 7.97
C VAL A 43 9.52 -16.75 7.41
N VAL A 44 10.40 -16.20 8.25
CA VAL A 44 11.84 -16.21 7.99
C VAL A 44 12.46 -17.15 9.01
N SER A 45 12.97 -18.25 8.49
CA SER A 45 13.63 -19.36 9.16
C SER A 45 14.55 -18.94 10.31
N ALA A 46 14.32 -19.51 11.49
CA ALA A 46 15.42 -19.91 12.36
C ALA A 46 16.24 -21.03 11.66
N PRO A 47 17.52 -21.25 12.00
CA PRO A 47 18.40 -22.21 11.30
C PRO A 47 17.98 -23.69 11.40
N SER A 48 16.87 -24.01 12.05
CA SER A 48 16.35 -25.36 12.25
C SER A 48 15.00 -25.53 11.56
N GLU A 49 14.90 -26.52 10.69
CA GLU A 49 13.76 -26.97 9.86
C GLU A 49 12.44 -27.29 10.59
N GLN A 50 12.16 -26.81 11.80
CA GLN A 50 11.09 -27.38 12.63
C GLN A 50 9.97 -26.45 13.11
N GLN A 51 9.85 -25.21 12.64
CA GLN A 51 8.64 -24.42 12.89
C GLN A 51 8.32 -23.44 11.76
N GLN A 52 7.43 -23.87 10.87
CA GLN A 52 6.66 -22.95 10.02
C GLN A 52 5.55 -22.36 10.88
N ASP A 53 5.84 -21.31 11.65
CA ASP A 53 4.77 -20.60 12.35
C ASP A 53 3.99 -19.75 11.33
N VAL A 54 2.86 -20.31 10.90
CA VAL A 54 1.78 -19.54 10.28
C VAL A 54 1.29 -18.57 11.36
N TYR A 55 1.64 -17.29 11.25
CA TYR A 55 1.13 -16.26 12.15
C TYR A 55 -0.37 -16.11 11.93
N LYS A 56 -1.15 -16.86 12.69
CA LYS A 56 -2.59 -16.69 12.77
C LYS A 56 -2.89 -15.42 13.58
N ILE A 57 -3.45 -14.42 12.93
CA ILE A 57 -4.13 -13.30 13.58
C ILE A 57 -5.58 -13.75 13.86
N ASP A 58 -5.86 -14.11 15.11
CA ASP A 58 -7.13 -14.74 15.52
C ASP A 58 -8.36 -13.82 15.43
N ARG A 59 -8.15 -12.51 15.27
CA ARG A 59 -9.22 -11.50 15.17
C ARG A 59 -8.80 -10.34 14.28
N VAL A 60 -9.25 -10.38 13.03
CA VAL A 60 -8.96 -9.37 12.00
C VAL A 60 -10.26 -8.78 11.49
N TYR A 61 -10.25 -7.47 11.23
CA TYR A 61 -11.38 -6.78 10.63
C TYR A 61 -11.52 -7.18 9.15
N ASN A 62 -12.76 -7.40 8.69
CA ASN A 62 -13.04 -8.07 7.43
C ASN A 62 -12.40 -7.38 6.21
N MET A 63 -12.26 -6.04 6.22
CA MET A 63 -11.60 -5.31 5.12
C MET A 63 -10.13 -5.71 4.86
N TYR A 64 -9.46 -6.34 5.83
CA TYR A 64 -8.07 -6.80 5.71
C TYR A 64 -7.97 -8.29 5.40
N GLN A 65 -9.10 -8.99 5.23
CA GLN A 65 -9.11 -10.42 4.95
C GLN A 65 -9.01 -10.70 3.45
N ASN A 66 -8.44 -11.87 3.14
CA ASN A 66 -8.31 -12.42 1.79
C ASN A 66 -7.75 -11.42 0.78
N ARG A 67 -6.78 -10.61 1.21
CA ARG A 67 -6.10 -9.66 0.34
C ARG A 67 -4.96 -10.35 -0.38
N GLU A 68 -4.50 -9.77 -1.48
CA GLU A 68 -3.31 -10.30 -2.15
C GLU A 68 -2.07 -10.25 -1.26
N ALA A 69 -1.09 -11.13 -1.51
CA ALA A 69 0.12 -11.25 -0.69
C ALA A 69 0.88 -9.91 -0.52
N ARG A 70 0.86 -9.04 -1.53
CA ARG A 70 1.54 -7.73 -1.49
C ARG A 70 0.91 -6.74 -0.52
N PHE A 71 -0.39 -6.84 -0.24
CA PHE A 71 -1.05 -6.01 0.77
C PHE A 71 -0.38 -6.23 2.12
N TYR A 72 -0.27 -7.49 2.53
CA TYR A 72 0.35 -7.87 3.79
C TYR A 72 1.85 -7.63 3.86
N ALA A 73 2.55 -7.71 2.72
CA ALA A 73 3.97 -7.37 2.64
C ALA A 73 4.21 -5.85 2.74
N SER A 74 3.22 -5.01 2.45
CA SER A 74 3.40 -3.56 2.27
C SER A 74 2.66 -2.70 3.29
N VAL A 75 1.59 -3.21 3.88
CA VAL A 75 0.71 -2.49 4.81
C VAL A 75 0.69 -3.22 6.14
N PHE A 76 0.95 -2.47 7.20
CA PHE A 76 0.71 -2.90 8.57
C PHE A 76 -0.55 -2.21 9.08
N PHE A 77 -1.44 -2.98 9.68
CA PHE A 77 -2.79 -2.56 10.07
C PHE A 77 -3.11 -3.02 11.51
N ASN A 78 -4.16 -2.44 12.07
CA ASN A 78 -4.58 -2.71 13.44
C ASN A 78 -4.92 -4.18 13.68
N GLY A 79 -4.50 -4.71 14.83
CA GLY A 79 -4.71 -6.12 15.20
C GLY A 79 -3.63 -7.07 14.67
N ARG A 80 -2.71 -6.62 13.81
CA ARG A 80 -1.58 -7.43 13.34
C ARG A 80 -0.47 -7.48 14.39
N LYS A 81 0.18 -8.64 14.53
CA LYS A 81 1.38 -8.84 15.35
C LYS A 81 2.62 -8.35 14.60
N TRP A 82 3.50 -7.63 15.29
CA TRP A 82 4.72 -7.11 14.68
C TRP A 82 5.82 -8.19 14.67
N GLU A 83 6.26 -8.63 13.48
CA GLU A 83 7.14 -9.80 13.32
C GLU A 83 8.51 -9.65 14.00
N SER A 84 8.98 -8.42 14.20
CA SER A 84 10.26 -8.17 14.85
C SER A 84 10.16 -8.03 16.38
N GLN A 85 9.00 -8.14 17.02
CA GLN A 85 8.90 -7.89 18.46
C GLN A 85 9.67 -8.93 19.30
N LEU A 86 10.57 -8.42 20.15
CA LEU A 86 11.33 -9.20 21.15
C LEU A 86 10.58 -9.38 22.47
N VAL A 87 9.45 -8.67 22.65
CA VAL A 87 8.67 -8.68 23.87
C VAL A 87 7.48 -9.59 23.66
N THR A 88 7.51 -10.73 24.34
CA THR A 88 6.39 -11.64 24.43
C THR A 88 5.65 -11.44 25.75
N ASN A 89 4.37 -11.75 25.78
CA ASN A 89 3.60 -11.83 27.02
C ASN A 89 4.11 -13.00 27.90
N GLU A 90 3.51 -13.15 29.09
CA GLU A 90 3.89 -14.19 30.07
C GLU A 90 3.77 -15.64 29.52
N LYS A 91 3.04 -15.84 28.42
CA LYS A 91 2.88 -17.14 27.74
C LYS A 91 3.88 -17.33 26.59
N GLY A 92 4.76 -16.37 26.32
CA GLY A 92 5.70 -16.42 25.20
C GLY A 92 5.11 -16.01 23.85
N GLU A 93 3.93 -15.39 23.82
CA GLU A 93 3.26 -14.97 22.58
C GLU A 93 3.48 -13.48 22.29
N VAL A 94 3.52 -13.10 21.01
CA VAL A 94 3.55 -11.69 20.58
C VAL A 94 2.13 -11.13 20.57
N ASP A 95 1.89 -10.04 21.30
CA ASP A 95 0.58 -9.38 21.33
C ASP A 95 0.30 -8.60 20.03
N PRO A 96 -0.97 -8.55 19.57
CA PRO A 96 -1.34 -7.75 18.41
C PRO A 96 -1.16 -6.24 18.70
N VAL A 97 -0.77 -5.48 17.69
CA VAL A 97 -0.65 -4.02 17.80
C VAL A 97 -2.01 -3.36 17.74
N ASP A 98 -2.31 -2.52 18.73
CA ASP A 98 -3.50 -1.67 18.76
C ASP A 98 -3.13 -0.18 18.57
N PHE A 99 -3.62 0.38 17.46
CA PHE A 99 -3.44 1.77 17.06
C PHE A 99 -4.51 2.72 17.61
N SER A 100 -5.56 2.21 18.25
CA SER A 100 -6.59 3.03 18.89
C SER A 100 -6.08 3.70 20.18
N SER A 101 -6.83 4.67 20.67
CA SER A 101 -6.59 5.34 21.96
C SER A 101 -7.53 4.85 23.05
N ARG A 102 -8.02 3.61 22.96
CA ARG A 102 -8.86 3.01 24.00
C ARG A 102 -8.12 3.01 25.34
N SER A 103 -8.87 3.20 26.42
CA SER A 103 -8.34 3.31 27.79
C SER A 103 -7.71 2.02 28.32
N ASP A 104 -8.05 0.86 27.74
CA ASP A 104 -7.52 -0.46 28.09
C ASP A 104 -6.25 -0.84 27.33
N VAL A 105 -5.80 0.00 26.38
CA VAL A 105 -4.53 -0.17 25.67
C VAL A 105 -3.44 0.54 26.47
N PRO A 106 -2.36 -0.15 26.91
CA PRO A 106 -1.26 0.50 27.62
C PRO A 106 -0.66 1.64 26.80
N THR A 107 -0.97 2.88 27.14
CA THR A 107 -0.30 4.03 26.55
C THR A 107 0.99 4.29 27.32
N SER A 108 2.13 3.94 26.73
CA SER A 108 3.41 4.44 27.20
C SER A 108 3.47 5.97 27.03
N GLY A 109 3.15 6.72 28.09
CA GLY A 109 3.59 8.10 28.29
C GLY A 109 2.99 9.19 27.38
N GLY A 110 1.68 9.22 27.15
CA GLY A 110 1.01 10.36 26.51
C GLY A 110 1.31 10.50 25.02
N ARG A 111 0.50 9.85 24.18
CA ARG A 111 0.61 9.81 22.71
C ARG A 111 0.21 11.15 22.05
N THR A 112 0.94 12.25 22.26
CA THR A 112 0.55 13.55 21.68
C THR A 112 1.22 13.89 20.34
N SER A 113 2.29 13.18 19.93
CA SER A 113 3.04 13.58 18.71
C SER A 113 3.38 12.46 17.70
N PHE A 114 3.53 11.20 18.13
CA PHE A 114 4.00 10.11 17.25
C PHE A 114 3.03 8.91 17.21
N TYR A 115 2.00 9.00 16.37
CA TYR A 115 1.06 7.90 16.10
C TYR A 115 0.70 7.84 14.60
N PRO A 116 0.30 6.68 14.08
CA PRO A 116 -0.10 6.56 12.68
C PRO A 116 -1.46 7.25 12.48
N LYS A 117 -1.46 8.48 11.97
CA LYS A 117 -2.69 9.29 11.76
C LYS A 117 -3.79 8.62 10.95
N THR A 118 -3.46 7.58 10.18
CA THR A 118 -4.40 6.84 9.34
C THR A 118 -4.74 5.46 9.88
N GLY A 119 -4.23 5.07 11.06
CA GLY A 119 -4.36 3.73 11.62
C GLY A 119 -3.60 2.64 10.85
N TYR A 120 -2.67 3.05 9.98
CA TYR A 120 -1.82 2.18 9.17
C TYR A 120 -0.38 2.65 9.19
N THR A 121 0.56 1.71 9.01
CA THR A 121 1.97 2.03 8.75
C THR A 121 2.52 1.27 7.54
N PRO A 122 3.50 1.85 6.81
CA PRO A 122 4.22 1.11 5.80
C PRO A 122 4.94 -0.09 6.43
N TYR A 123 4.85 -1.26 5.78
CA TYR A 123 5.53 -2.48 6.23
C TYR A 123 6.64 -2.94 5.30
N LYS A 124 6.61 -2.51 4.04
CA LYS A 124 7.61 -2.89 3.04
C LYS A 124 9.01 -2.43 3.48
N PHE A 125 10.01 -3.27 3.23
CA PHE A 125 11.42 -3.07 3.63
C PHE A 125 11.70 -3.09 5.14
N ILE A 126 10.72 -3.50 5.95
CA ILE A 126 10.93 -3.86 7.34
C ILE A 126 11.27 -5.36 7.40
N ASP A 127 12.38 -5.68 8.06
CA ASP A 127 12.85 -7.04 8.29
C ASP A 127 12.55 -7.46 9.73
N ALA A 128 12.21 -8.73 9.94
CA ALA A 128 11.92 -9.26 11.27
C ALA A 128 13.13 -9.14 12.23
N GLU A 129 14.35 -9.00 11.73
CA GLU A 129 15.54 -8.81 12.55
C GLU A 129 15.87 -7.35 12.87
N ASP A 130 15.10 -6.37 12.37
CA ASP A 130 15.37 -4.93 12.57
C ASP A 130 15.27 -4.47 14.05
N THR A 131 14.84 -5.33 14.97
CA THR A 131 14.82 -5.06 16.42
C THR A 131 16.07 -5.46 17.15
N LYS A 132 16.96 -6.22 16.51
CA LYS A 132 18.25 -6.54 17.10
C LYS A 132 19.14 -5.29 17.04
N PRO A 133 20.00 -5.05 18.04
CA PRO A 133 20.94 -3.92 18.03
C PRO A 133 22.05 -4.08 16.97
N THR A 134 21.89 -5.00 16.01
CA THR A 134 22.81 -5.22 14.91
C THR A 134 22.41 -4.35 13.73
N HIS A 135 23.28 -3.42 13.36
CA HIS A 135 23.06 -2.57 12.19
C HIS A 135 23.23 -3.38 10.89
N LYS A 136 22.14 -3.97 10.38
CA LYS A 136 22.13 -4.56 9.03
C LYS A 136 21.99 -3.43 8.00
N GLN A 137 22.89 -3.43 7.01
CA GLN A 137 22.82 -2.46 5.92
C GLN A 137 21.58 -2.72 5.06
N LYS A 138 20.75 -1.69 4.88
CA LYS A 138 19.66 -1.69 3.90
C LYS A 138 20.11 -1.01 2.62
N ARG A 139 19.79 -1.60 1.47
CA ARG A 139 20.10 -1.03 0.15
C ARG A 139 18.80 -0.59 -0.51
N PRO A 140 18.62 0.71 -0.81
CA PRO A 140 17.45 1.16 -1.54
C PRO A 140 17.49 0.58 -2.96
N ILE A 141 16.34 0.11 -3.42
CA ILE A 141 16.19 -0.39 -4.79
C ILE A 141 15.86 0.79 -5.68
N LEU A 142 16.70 1.07 -6.68
CA LEU A 142 16.45 2.13 -7.66
C LEU A 142 15.71 1.61 -8.89
N TYR A 143 16.08 0.43 -9.37
CA TYR A 143 15.46 -0.25 -10.50
C TYR A 143 15.36 -1.74 -10.20
N ARG A 144 14.26 -2.37 -10.61
CA ARG A 144 14.08 -3.82 -10.49
C ARG A 144 13.22 -4.38 -11.60
N TRP A 145 13.31 -5.68 -11.80
CA TRP A 145 12.83 -6.36 -13.00
C TRP A 145 11.33 -6.17 -13.29
N ALA A 146 10.48 -6.04 -12.26
CA ALA A 146 9.05 -5.76 -12.47
C ALA A 146 8.82 -4.43 -13.19
N GLU A 147 9.71 -3.44 -13.01
CA GLU A 147 9.59 -2.14 -13.68
C GLU A 147 9.84 -2.27 -15.18
N VAL A 148 10.79 -3.12 -15.58
CA VAL A 148 11.04 -3.41 -17.00
C VAL A 148 9.79 -4.00 -17.65
N TYR A 149 9.14 -4.97 -17.00
CA TYR A 149 7.90 -5.57 -17.50
C TYR A 149 6.77 -4.54 -17.63
N LEU A 150 6.53 -3.74 -16.61
CA LEU A 150 5.43 -2.78 -16.60
C LEU A 150 5.70 -1.58 -17.52
N ASN A 151 6.96 -1.12 -17.65
CA ASN A 151 7.33 -0.08 -18.61
C ASN A 151 7.12 -0.57 -20.05
N TYR A 152 7.53 -1.81 -20.35
CA TYR A 152 7.34 -2.39 -21.68
C TYR A 152 5.85 -2.59 -22.02
N ALA A 153 5.07 -3.16 -21.10
CA ALA A 153 3.63 -3.32 -21.27
C ALA A 153 2.91 -1.97 -21.46
N GLU A 154 3.30 -0.95 -20.69
CA GLU A 154 2.73 0.38 -20.82
C GLU A 154 3.03 1.02 -22.18
N ALA A 155 4.30 1.01 -22.60
CA ALA A 155 4.71 1.57 -23.89
C ALA A 155 4.01 0.84 -25.06
N LEU A 156 3.92 -0.48 -24.98
CA LEU A 156 3.27 -1.31 -25.98
C LEU A 156 1.76 -1.05 -26.03
N ASN A 157 1.09 -0.87 -24.88
CA ASN A 157 -0.32 -0.49 -24.85
C ASN A 157 -0.62 0.89 -25.46
N GLN A 158 0.37 1.77 -25.57
CA GLN A 158 0.21 3.06 -26.28
C GLN A 158 0.53 2.96 -27.78
N TYR A 159 1.45 2.06 -28.15
CA TYR A 159 1.93 1.92 -29.53
C TYR A 159 1.14 0.89 -30.36
N ASP A 160 0.90 -0.30 -29.79
CA ASP A 160 0.22 -1.44 -30.41
C ASP A 160 -0.71 -2.12 -29.38
N PRO A 161 -1.90 -1.54 -29.10
CA PRO A 161 -2.79 -1.99 -28.02
C PRO A 161 -3.33 -3.42 -28.15
N GLY A 162 -3.25 -4.02 -29.35
CA GLY A 162 -3.68 -5.40 -29.60
C GLY A 162 -2.60 -6.44 -29.31
N ASN A 163 -1.39 -6.01 -28.92
CA ASN A 163 -0.27 -6.91 -28.78
C ASN A 163 -0.42 -7.84 -27.56
N PRO A 164 -0.33 -9.18 -27.74
CA PRO A 164 -0.49 -10.13 -26.64
C PRO A 164 0.59 -10.00 -25.57
N ASP A 165 1.76 -9.42 -25.89
CA ASP A 165 2.81 -9.22 -24.90
C ASP A 165 2.41 -8.22 -23.79
N ILE A 166 1.43 -7.34 -24.02
CA ILE A 166 0.93 -6.42 -22.98
C ILE A 166 0.43 -7.21 -21.76
N LEU A 167 -0.54 -8.11 -21.98
CA LEU A 167 -1.08 -8.95 -20.92
C LEU A 167 -0.05 -9.94 -20.41
N ARG A 168 0.81 -10.48 -21.28
CA ARG A 168 1.89 -11.39 -20.87
C ARG A 168 2.80 -10.76 -19.81
N TYR A 169 3.25 -9.53 -20.01
CA TYR A 169 4.17 -8.86 -19.08
C TYR A 169 3.46 -8.29 -17.85
N LEU A 170 2.21 -7.85 -17.98
CA LEU A 170 1.35 -7.55 -16.83
C LEU A 170 1.19 -8.79 -15.93
N ASN A 171 0.83 -9.92 -16.52
CA ASN A 171 0.57 -11.17 -15.81
C ASN A 171 1.85 -11.76 -15.19
N LYS A 172 3.05 -11.52 -15.74
CA LYS A 172 4.30 -11.89 -15.06
C LYS A 172 4.46 -11.25 -13.67
N VAL A 173 3.97 -10.03 -13.48
CA VAL A 173 3.98 -9.35 -12.19
C VAL A 173 2.88 -9.90 -11.27
N ARG A 174 1.66 -10.04 -11.80
CA ARG A 174 0.49 -10.58 -11.09
C ARG A 174 0.72 -12.00 -10.58
N ASN A 175 1.18 -12.89 -11.45
CA ASN A 175 1.35 -14.31 -11.13
C ASN A 175 2.46 -14.52 -10.08
N ARG A 176 3.51 -13.69 -10.08
CA ARG A 176 4.53 -13.71 -9.01
C ARG A 176 3.92 -13.35 -7.65
N ALA A 177 2.94 -12.45 -7.63
CA ALA A 177 2.20 -12.10 -6.42
C ALA A 177 1.11 -13.13 -6.04
N GLY A 178 0.99 -14.23 -6.78
CA GLY A 178 -0.01 -15.28 -6.55
C GLY A 178 -1.40 -14.97 -7.12
N LEU A 179 -1.54 -13.92 -7.93
CA LEU A 179 -2.82 -13.56 -8.54
C LEU A 179 -3.01 -14.29 -9.88
N PRO A 180 -4.25 -14.58 -10.30
CA PRO A 180 -4.56 -15.07 -11.63
C PRO A 180 -4.30 -14.01 -12.72
N ASN A 181 -4.28 -14.48 -13.98
CA ASN A 181 -4.12 -13.62 -15.14
C ASN A 181 -5.24 -12.56 -15.19
N TYR A 182 -4.91 -11.36 -15.65
CA TYR A 182 -5.83 -10.22 -15.63
C TYR A 182 -7.13 -10.50 -16.40
N GLU A 183 -7.01 -11.08 -17.58
CA GLU A 183 -8.12 -11.42 -18.47
C GLU A 183 -9.03 -12.55 -17.96
N GLU A 184 -8.54 -13.38 -17.03
CA GLU A 184 -9.37 -14.40 -16.37
C GLU A 184 -10.32 -13.77 -15.33
N VAL A 185 -9.90 -12.67 -14.71
CA VAL A 185 -10.67 -11.96 -13.68
C VAL A 185 -11.55 -10.86 -14.28
N PHE A 186 -11.04 -10.16 -15.30
CA PHE A 186 -11.71 -9.02 -15.92
C PHE A 186 -11.80 -9.17 -17.45
N PRO A 187 -12.47 -10.23 -17.96
CA PRO A 187 -12.55 -10.51 -19.39
C PRO A 187 -13.18 -9.38 -20.21
N GLU A 188 -14.07 -8.60 -19.59
CA GLU A 188 -14.74 -7.45 -20.21
C GLU A 188 -13.88 -6.17 -20.27
N ARG A 189 -12.78 -6.09 -19.50
CA ARG A 189 -11.92 -4.91 -19.38
C ARG A 189 -10.72 -4.97 -20.32
N SER A 190 -10.99 -5.20 -21.61
CA SER A 190 -9.96 -5.47 -22.62
C SER A 190 -9.61 -4.28 -23.51
N SER A 191 -10.30 -3.14 -23.39
CA SER A 191 -9.98 -1.96 -24.19
C SER A 191 -8.62 -1.36 -23.79
N GLN A 192 -7.96 -0.66 -24.72
CA GLN A 192 -6.68 0.02 -24.47
C GLN A 192 -6.69 0.88 -23.21
N ALA A 193 -7.78 1.62 -22.98
CA ALA A 193 -7.94 2.50 -21.83
C ALA A 193 -8.11 1.71 -20.52
N GLU A 194 -8.82 0.58 -20.55
CA GLU A 194 -8.98 -0.29 -19.38
C GLU A 194 -7.69 -1.01 -19.03
N ILE A 195 -6.97 -1.53 -20.04
CA ILE A 195 -5.63 -2.12 -19.83
C ILE A 195 -4.65 -1.06 -19.34
N HIS A 196 -4.74 0.19 -19.81
CA HIS A 196 -3.91 1.27 -19.28
C HIS A 196 -4.16 1.48 -17.78
N LYS A 197 -5.43 1.54 -17.34
CA LYS A 197 -5.79 1.63 -15.92
C LYS A 197 -5.30 0.43 -15.13
N ALA A 198 -5.38 -0.78 -15.68
CA ALA A 198 -4.87 -2.00 -15.06
C ALA A 198 -3.35 -1.91 -14.83
N ILE A 199 -2.58 -1.45 -15.82
CA ILE A 199 -1.14 -1.21 -15.70
C ILE A 199 -0.85 -0.14 -14.64
N MET A 200 -1.58 0.97 -14.64
CA MET A 200 -1.43 2.03 -13.62
C MET A 200 -1.69 1.51 -12.21
N ARG A 201 -2.73 0.68 -12.03
CA ARG A 201 -3.07 0.05 -10.76
C ARG A 201 -1.98 -0.93 -10.32
N GLU A 202 -1.55 -1.80 -11.21
CA GLU A 202 -0.48 -2.77 -10.94
C GLU A 202 0.82 -2.09 -10.55
N ARG A 203 1.19 -0.98 -11.24
CA ARG A 203 2.35 -0.15 -10.86
C ARG A 203 2.21 0.45 -9.46
N ASN A 204 1.04 0.97 -9.11
CA ASN A 204 0.80 1.56 -7.79
C ASN A 204 0.98 0.53 -6.66
N ILE A 205 0.47 -0.68 -6.86
CA ILE A 205 0.58 -1.80 -5.93
C ILE A 205 2.02 -2.30 -5.82
N GLU A 206 2.61 -2.63 -6.98
CA GLU A 206 3.92 -3.27 -7.08
C GLU A 206 5.01 -2.36 -6.51
N PHE A 207 4.97 -1.07 -6.83
CA PHE A 207 5.97 -0.07 -6.43
C PHE A 207 5.54 0.82 -5.26
N ALA A 208 4.52 0.40 -4.50
CA ALA A 208 4.18 1.08 -3.25
C ALA A 208 5.45 1.22 -2.39
N TRP A 209 5.69 2.43 -1.88
CA TRP A 209 6.87 2.81 -1.07
C TRP A 209 8.22 2.81 -1.80
N GLU A 210 8.24 2.82 -3.13
CA GLU A 210 9.48 2.87 -3.94
C GLU A 210 9.67 4.21 -4.67
N GLY A 211 8.91 5.25 -4.31
CA GLY A 211 9.10 6.61 -4.82
C GLY A 211 8.51 6.88 -6.23
N LEU A 212 7.91 5.89 -6.88
CA LEU A 212 7.38 6.06 -8.24
C LEU A 212 6.03 6.76 -8.32
N ARG A 213 5.14 6.57 -7.33
CA ARG A 213 3.76 7.10 -7.38
C ARG A 213 3.69 8.62 -7.60
N TYR A 214 4.61 9.37 -6.99
CA TYR A 214 4.70 10.82 -7.15
C TYR A 214 4.88 11.24 -8.62
N PHE A 215 5.72 10.51 -9.36
CA PHE A 215 6.00 10.77 -10.77
C PHE A 215 4.94 10.16 -11.67
N ASP A 216 4.44 8.97 -11.33
CA ASP A 216 3.38 8.29 -12.09
C ASP A 216 2.11 9.16 -12.17
N THR A 217 1.60 9.70 -11.06
CA THR A 217 0.39 10.55 -11.13
C THR A 217 0.58 11.81 -11.98
N ARG A 218 1.81 12.36 -11.99
CA ARG A 218 2.16 13.55 -12.77
C ARG A 218 2.27 13.27 -14.26
N ARG A 219 3.00 12.23 -14.65
CA ARG A 219 3.19 11.89 -16.06
C ARG A 219 1.91 11.37 -16.72
N TYR A 220 1.01 10.76 -15.94
CA TYR A 220 -0.32 10.38 -16.39
C TYR A 220 -1.33 11.54 -16.37
N LEU A 221 -0.96 12.72 -15.84
CA LEU A 221 -1.84 13.87 -15.69
C LEU A 221 -3.12 13.58 -14.87
N VAL A 222 -3.01 12.67 -13.90
CA VAL A 222 -4.12 12.30 -13.00
C VAL A 222 -3.94 12.87 -11.60
N ALA A 223 -2.88 13.62 -11.31
CA ALA A 223 -2.64 14.14 -9.97
C ALA A 223 -3.74 15.13 -9.50
N GLU A 224 -4.39 15.84 -10.42
CA GLU A 224 -5.55 16.70 -10.12
C GLU A 224 -6.76 15.94 -9.56
N THR A 225 -6.91 14.65 -9.91
CA THR A 225 -7.97 13.77 -9.40
C THR A 225 -7.46 12.85 -8.30
N GLU A 226 -6.22 12.39 -8.41
CA GLU A 226 -5.67 11.34 -7.56
C GLU A 226 -5.02 11.84 -6.28
N ASP A 227 -4.44 13.05 -6.31
CA ASP A 227 -3.65 13.67 -5.24
C ASP A 227 -4.33 14.92 -4.65
N ASN A 228 -5.61 15.13 -4.96
CA ASN A 228 -6.42 16.28 -4.56
C ASN A 228 -7.69 15.85 -3.81
N GLY A 229 -8.18 16.69 -2.91
CA GLY A 229 -9.41 16.44 -2.16
C GLY A 229 -9.19 15.67 -0.85
N PRO A 230 -10.26 15.09 -0.29
CA PRO A 230 -10.22 14.46 1.03
C PRO A 230 -9.49 13.11 0.98
N PHE A 231 -8.61 12.89 1.94
CA PHE A 231 -7.91 11.63 2.15
C PHE A 231 -8.33 10.99 3.47
N TYR A 232 -8.50 9.67 3.45
CA TYR A 232 -9.07 8.89 4.54
C TYR A 232 -8.09 7.86 5.09
N GLY A 233 -8.33 7.45 6.33
CA GLY A 233 -7.74 6.31 7.02
C GLY A 233 -8.73 5.80 8.08
N MET A 234 -8.24 5.05 9.04
CA MET A 234 -8.96 4.72 10.28
C MET A 234 -8.86 5.87 11.30
N ASP A 235 -9.50 5.75 12.45
CA ASP A 235 -9.46 6.75 13.53
C ASP A 235 -8.62 6.29 14.74
N PRO A 236 -7.33 6.67 14.83
CA PRO A 236 -6.48 6.37 15.99
C PRO A 236 -6.95 7.04 17.29
N SER A 237 -7.80 8.07 17.22
CA SER A 237 -8.35 8.76 18.39
C SER A 237 -9.64 8.13 18.93
N ALA A 238 -10.10 7.05 18.29
CA ALA A 238 -11.26 6.31 18.72
C ALA A 238 -11.07 5.74 20.13
N LEU A 239 -12.10 5.92 20.96
CA LEU A 239 -12.18 5.38 22.32
C LEU A 239 -12.84 4.00 22.38
N THR A 240 -13.34 3.51 21.24
CA THR A 240 -13.87 2.16 21.08
C THR A 240 -13.25 1.49 19.86
N GLU A 241 -13.18 0.17 19.85
CA GLU A 241 -12.63 -0.56 18.71
C GLU A 241 -13.53 -0.45 17.47
N ALA A 242 -14.85 -0.44 17.64
CA ALA A 242 -15.76 -0.25 16.51
C ALA A 242 -15.57 1.11 15.84
N ASP A 243 -15.32 2.17 16.62
CA ASP A 243 -15.09 3.51 16.09
C ASP A 243 -13.74 3.63 15.38
N PHE A 244 -12.71 2.89 15.81
CA PHE A 244 -11.40 2.89 15.14
C PHE A 244 -11.55 2.52 13.66
N TYR A 245 -12.36 1.51 13.33
CA TYR A 245 -12.50 1.02 11.96
C TYR A 245 -13.38 1.90 11.05
N LYS A 246 -13.89 3.03 11.54
CA LYS A 246 -14.64 3.97 10.71
C LYS A 246 -13.68 4.77 9.84
N ARG A 247 -13.90 4.72 8.52
CA ARG A 247 -13.17 5.57 7.56
C ARG A 247 -13.31 7.04 7.96
N THR A 248 -12.20 7.64 8.38
CA THR A 248 -12.14 8.99 8.90
C THR A 248 -11.22 9.83 8.03
N LYS A 249 -11.70 11.01 7.64
CA LYS A 249 -10.90 11.98 6.89
C LYS A 249 -9.78 12.49 7.79
N PHE A 250 -8.53 12.31 7.38
CA PHE A 250 -7.38 12.78 8.15
C PHE A 250 -6.74 14.05 7.57
N VAL A 251 -6.95 14.35 6.28
CA VAL A 251 -6.45 15.57 5.64
C VAL A 251 -7.22 15.87 4.34
N ASP A 252 -7.35 17.15 4.01
CA ASP A 252 -7.70 17.61 2.66
C ASP A 252 -6.42 18.00 1.93
N ARG A 253 -6.09 17.31 0.84
CA ARG A 253 -4.96 17.66 -0.02
C ARG A 253 -5.40 18.63 -1.09
N VAL A 254 -4.49 19.53 -1.48
CA VAL A 254 -4.72 20.47 -2.58
C VAL A 254 -3.70 20.19 -3.67
N PHE A 255 -4.19 19.83 -4.86
CA PHE A 255 -3.39 19.77 -6.07
C PHE A 255 -3.85 20.84 -7.06
N LYS A 256 -2.93 21.72 -7.46
CA LYS A 256 -3.16 22.75 -8.49
C LYS A 256 -2.35 22.39 -9.73
N LYS A 257 -2.78 22.85 -10.91
CA LYS A 257 -2.05 22.63 -12.18
C LYS A 257 -0.58 23.05 -12.12
N GLN A 258 -0.23 24.08 -11.36
CA GLN A 258 1.17 24.48 -11.17
C GLN A 258 2.02 23.37 -10.51
N PHE A 259 1.45 22.50 -9.66
CA PHE A 259 2.17 21.45 -8.92
C PHE A 259 2.59 20.23 -9.76
N TYR A 260 2.28 20.23 -11.07
CA TYR A 260 2.91 19.28 -12.00
C TYR A 260 4.41 19.54 -12.18
N LEU A 261 4.86 20.79 -12.00
CA LEU A 261 6.26 21.19 -12.11
C LEU A 261 6.68 21.88 -10.82
N TYR A 262 7.93 21.67 -10.40
CA TYR A 262 8.49 22.43 -9.27
C TYR A 262 8.70 23.90 -9.67
N PRO A 263 8.48 24.86 -8.76
CA PRO A 263 8.86 26.24 -9.04
C PRO A 263 10.38 26.33 -9.12
N ILE A 264 10.87 27.08 -10.12
CA ILE A 264 12.27 27.50 -10.14
C ILE A 264 12.44 28.55 -9.03
N PRO A 265 13.44 28.41 -8.13
CA PRO A 265 13.66 29.39 -7.06
C PRO A 265 13.80 30.81 -7.62
N GLN A 266 13.13 31.78 -6.98
CA GLN A 266 13.09 33.16 -7.49
C GLN A 266 14.49 33.78 -7.61
N GLU A 267 15.42 33.42 -6.73
CA GLU A 267 16.80 33.89 -6.80
C GLU A 267 17.53 33.43 -8.08
N GLU A 268 17.22 32.22 -8.58
CA GLU A 268 17.83 31.71 -9.82
C GLU A 268 17.28 32.45 -11.05
N ILE A 269 16.00 32.81 -11.03
CA ILE A 269 15.39 33.67 -12.07
C ILE A 269 16.02 35.05 -12.06
N ASN A 270 16.23 35.62 -10.87
CA ASN A 270 16.84 36.94 -10.73
C ASN A 270 18.30 36.98 -11.22
N LYS A 271 19.04 35.86 -11.13
CA LYS A 271 20.43 35.75 -11.61
C LYS A 271 20.53 35.66 -13.13
N ASN A 272 19.55 35.07 -13.81
CA ASN A 272 19.60 34.84 -15.26
C ASN A 272 18.32 35.36 -15.93
N ALA A 273 18.42 36.51 -16.60
CA ALA A 273 17.31 37.13 -17.30
C ALA A 273 16.72 36.27 -18.44
N ASN A 274 17.44 35.26 -18.92
CA ASN A 274 16.94 34.30 -19.93
C ASN A 274 16.19 33.11 -19.30
N LEU A 275 16.24 32.94 -17.98
CA LEU A 275 15.56 31.84 -17.28
C LEU A 275 14.10 32.21 -17.03
N VAL A 276 13.19 31.47 -17.66
CA VAL A 276 11.74 31.67 -17.52
C VAL A 276 11.18 30.69 -16.49
N GLN A 277 10.29 31.18 -15.64
CA GLN A 277 9.57 30.35 -14.66
C GLN A 277 8.72 29.27 -15.33
N ASN A 278 8.56 28.13 -14.65
CA ASN A 278 7.63 27.08 -15.06
C ASN A 278 6.18 27.61 -15.17
N PRO A 279 5.37 27.06 -16.10
CA PRO A 279 3.97 27.45 -16.25
C PRO A 279 3.19 27.47 -14.93
N TYR A 280 2.26 28.42 -14.81
CA TYR A 280 1.35 28.60 -13.68
C TYR A 280 1.96 29.04 -12.33
N TRP A 281 3.28 29.21 -12.24
CA TRP A 281 3.97 29.73 -11.04
C TRP A 281 4.24 31.24 -11.08
N ARG A 282 3.37 32.00 -11.75
CA ARG A 282 3.50 33.46 -11.92
C ARG A 282 2.76 34.24 -10.85
#